data_AF-A4SA87-F1
#
_entry.id   AF-A4SA87-F1
#
_cell.length_a   1.000
_cell.length_b   1.000
_cell.length_c   1.000
_cell.angle_alpha   90.00
_cell.angle_beta   90.00
_cell.angle_gamma   90.00
#
_symmetry.space_group_name_H-M   'P 1'
#
loop_
_entity.id
_entity.type
_entity.pdbx_description
1 polymer ?
#
loop_
_entity_poly.entity_id
_entity_poly.type
_entity_poly.pdbx_seq_one_letter_code
_entity_poly.pdbx_strand_id
1 'polypeptide(L)' 'SKKPRKPYVRTKTRAPWTRIEHDKFLRALELYDRDWKRIETHVGTRTAAQIRSHAQKHFLKSVK' A
#
# COMPACT_ATOMS: atom_id res chain seq x y z
N SER A 1 -11.40 27.87 24.84
CA SER A 1 -10.17 27.07 24.91
C SER A 1 -10.05 26.09 23.75
N LYS A 2 -9.05 26.24 22.88
CA LYS A 2 -8.77 25.27 21.80
C LYS A 2 -7.90 24.15 22.38
N LYS A 3 -8.43 22.93 22.48
CA LYS A 3 -7.68 21.76 22.95
C LYS A 3 -6.48 21.51 22.02
N PRO A 4 -5.23 21.43 22.53
CA PRO A 4 -4.08 21.13 21.69
C PRO A 4 -4.21 19.71 21.13
N ARG A 5 -4.03 19.57 19.82
CA ARG A 5 -4.07 18.26 19.13
C ARG A 5 -2.85 17.45 19.57
N LYS A 6 -3.01 16.15 19.81
CA LYS A 6 -1.88 15.25 20.14
C LYS A 6 -0.75 15.44 19.10
N PRO A 7 0.51 15.62 19.52
CA PRO A 7 1.62 15.71 18.60
C PRO A 7 1.67 14.45 17.74
N TYR A 8 1.73 14.63 16.43
CA TYR A 8 1.78 13.52 15.48
C TYR A 8 3.15 12.84 15.58
N VAL A 9 3.21 11.70 16.27
CA VAL A 9 4.44 10.90 16.39
C VAL A 9 4.49 9.91 15.23
N ARG A 10 5.36 10.16 14.23
CA ARG A 10 5.67 9.17 13.18
C ARG A 10 6.59 8.10 13.76
N THR A 11 6.01 7.06 14.36
CA THR A 11 6.78 5.98 14.98
C THR A 11 7.28 4.91 14.00
N LYS A 12 6.85 4.93 12.73
CA LYS A 12 7.30 3.98 11.71
C LYS A 12 7.87 4.69 10.48
N THR A 13 9.15 4.47 10.22
CA THR A 13 9.82 4.77 8.96
C THR A 13 9.09 4.02 7.85
N ARG A 14 8.61 4.76 6.84
CA ARG A 14 7.92 4.16 5.69
C ARG A 14 8.96 3.42 4.86
N ALA A 15 8.98 2.09 4.93
CA ALA A 15 9.83 1.30 4.04
C ALA A 15 9.39 1.54 2.58
N PRO A 16 10.32 1.82 1.65
CA PRO A 16 10.00 1.94 0.23
C PRO A 16 9.49 0.60 -0.32
N TRP A 17 8.70 0.64 -1.40
CA TRP A 17 8.27 -0.57 -2.10
C TRP A 17 9.48 -1.21 -2.77
N THR A 18 9.85 -2.40 -2.32
CA THR A 18 10.93 -3.16 -2.95
C THR A 18 10.42 -3.86 -4.21
N ARG A 19 11.33 -4.21 -5.12
CA ARG A 19 10.98 -4.89 -6.37
C ARG A 19 10.30 -6.24 -6.14
N ILE A 20 10.69 -6.96 -5.07
CA ILE A 20 10.09 -8.23 -4.67
C ILE A 20 8.64 -8.03 -4.17
N GLU A 21 8.40 -7.04 -3.31
CA GLU A 21 7.04 -6.71 -2.86
C GLU A 21 6.15 -6.25 -4.02
N HIS A 22 6.74 -5.51 -4.96
CA HIS A 22 6.02 -5.06 -6.14
C HIS A 22 5.63 -6.21 -7.07
N ASP A 23 6.53 -7.18 -7.28
CA ASP A 23 6.24 -8.38 -8.09
C ASP A 23 5.12 -9.23 -7.46
N LYS A 24 5.17 -9.43 -6.14
CA LYS A 24 4.08 -10.07 -5.39
C LYS A 24 2.76 -9.32 -5.52
N PHE A 25 2.80 -7.99 -5.48
CA PHE A 25 1.61 -7.16 -5.71
C PHE A 25 1.04 -7.38 -7.11
N LEU A 26 1.86 -7.39 -8.17
CA LEU A 26 1.41 -7.62 -9.55
C LEU A 26 0.82 -9.02 -9.72
N ARG A 27 1.50 -10.06 -9.22
CA ARG A 27 0.97 -11.43 -9.19
C ARG A 27 -0.39 -11.51 -8.50
N ALA A 28 -0.50 -10.91 -7.33
CA ALA A 28 -1.74 -10.91 -6.57
C ALA A 28 -2.84 -10.07 -7.24
N LEU A 29 -2.48 -9.02 -7.97
CA LEU A 29 -3.39 -8.21 -8.78
C LEU A 29 -3.94 -9.02 -9.97
N GLU A 30 -3.12 -9.87 -10.58
CA GLU A 30 -3.57 -10.75 -11.67
C GLU A 30 -4.42 -11.93 -11.16
N LEU A 31 -4.12 -12.44 -9.96
CA LEU A 31 -4.86 -13.55 -9.33
C LEU A 31 -6.18 -13.15 -8.67
N TYR A 32 -6.25 -11.94 -8.11
CA TYR A 32 -7.37 -11.49 -7.27
C TYR A 32 -7.95 -10.14 -7.72
N ASP A 33 -7.51 -9.59 -8.85
CA ASP A 33 -7.95 -8.30 -9.38
C ASP A 33 -7.85 -7.17 -8.33
N ARG A 34 -9.00 -6.66 -7.87
CA ARG A 34 -9.11 -5.54 -6.93
C ARG A 34 -9.42 -6.00 -5.51
N ASP A 35 -9.23 -7.28 -5.19
CA ASP A 35 -9.42 -7.80 -3.83
C ASP A 35 -8.22 -7.48 -2.92
N TRP A 36 -8.21 -6.26 -2.41
CA TRP A 36 -7.12 -5.75 -1.56
C TRP A 36 -6.89 -6.56 -0.28
N LYS A 37 -7.92 -7.21 0.27
CA LYS A 37 -7.77 -8.12 1.43
C LYS A 37 -6.98 -9.38 1.07
N ARG A 38 -7.23 -9.95 -0.11
CA ARG A 38 -6.49 -11.13 -0.59
C ARG A 38 -5.07 -10.74 -0.98
N ILE A 39 -4.90 -9.58 -1.63
CA ILE A 39 -3.57 -9.04 -1.98
C ILE A 39 -2.75 -8.73 -0.72
N GLU A 40 -3.36 -8.16 0.32
CA GLU A 40 -2.70 -7.94 1.62
C GLU A 40 -2.18 -9.26 2.21
N THR A 41 -2.98 -10.31 2.17
CA THR A 41 -2.56 -11.64 2.65
C THR A 41 -1.43 -12.21 1.80
N HIS A 42 -1.44 -11.97 0.49
CA HIS A 42 -0.41 -12.46 -0.45
C HIS A 42 0.92 -11.70 -0.32
N VAL A 43 0.87 -10.39 -0.09
CA VAL A 43 2.07 -9.56 0.11
C VAL A 43 2.62 -9.72 1.52
N GLY A 44 1.75 -9.78 2.54
CA GLY A 44 2.07 -10.01 3.96
C GLY A 44 2.80 -8.86 4.67
N THR A 45 3.52 -8.02 3.92
CA THR A 45 4.34 -6.92 4.46
C THR A 45 3.64 -5.56 4.43
N ARG A 46 2.58 -5.42 3.64
CA ARG A 46 1.87 -4.17 3.39
C ARG A 46 0.39 -4.33 3.65
N THR A 47 -0.20 -3.31 4.26
CA THR A 47 -1.63 -3.33 4.56
C THR A 47 -2.46 -3.01 3.31
N ALA A 48 -3.72 -3.45 3.29
CA ALA A 48 -4.64 -3.19 2.18
C ALA A 48 -4.74 -1.69 1.81
N ALA A 49 -4.64 -0.79 2.80
CA ALA A 49 -4.62 0.65 2.57
C ALA A 49 -3.35 1.13 1.85
N GLN A 50 -2.18 0.59 2.20
CA GLN A 50 -0.92 0.91 1.52
C GLN A 50 -0.92 0.35 0.09
N ILE A 51 -1.44 -0.86 -0.09
CA ILE A 51 -1.61 -1.50 -1.39
C ILE A 51 -2.49 -0.65 -2.30
N ARG A 52 -3.66 -0.18 -1.81
CA ARG A 52 -4.54 0.72 -2.56
C ARG A 52 -3.84 2.02 -2.97
N SER A 53 -3.11 2.66 -2.07
CA SER A 53 -2.37 3.89 -2.37
C SER A 53 -1.27 3.66 -3.41
N HIS A 54 -0.58 2.52 -3.34
CA HIS A 54 0.41 2.13 -4.33
C HIS A 54 -0.22 1.82 -5.68
N ALA A 55 -1.32 1.06 -5.69
CA ALA A 55 -2.11 0.75 -6.88
C ALA A 55 -2.61 2.03 -7.55
N GLN A 56 -3.13 2.99 -6.78
CA GLN A 56 -3.54 4.30 -7.30
C GLN A 56 -2.39 5.00 -8.03
N LYS A 57 -1.21 5.08 -7.41
CA LYS A 57 -0.02 5.67 -8.05
C LYS A 57 0.44 4.88 -9.27
N HIS A 58 0.36 3.55 -9.20
CA HIS A 58 0.72 2.66 -10.29
C HIS A 58 -0.20 2.88 -11.50
N PHE A 59 -1.52 2.87 -11.29
CA PHE A 59 -2.50 3.16 -12.34
C PHE A 59 -2.31 4.55 -12.93
N LEU A 60 -2.10 5.58 -12.11
CA LEU A 60 -1.78 6.93 -12.62
C LEU A 60 -0.52 6.96 -13.51
N LYS A 61 0.47 6.12 -13.22
CA LYS A 61 1.70 6.02 -14.02
C LYS A 61 1.52 5.17 -15.28
N SER A 62 0.54 4.24 -15.28
CA SER A 62 0.18 3.39 -16.42
C SER A 62 -0.77 4.06 -17.41
N VAL A 63 -1.31 5.26 -17.14
CA VAL A 63 -2.08 6.07 -18.12
C VAL A 63 -1.16 6.98 -18.95
N LYS A 64 -0.02 6.45 -19.41
CA LYS A 64 0.87 7.15 -20.35
C LYS A 64 1.23 6.25 -21.51
#